data_AF-K2CE40-F1
#
_entry.id   AF-K2CE40-F1
#
_cell.length_a   1.000
_cell.length_b   1.000
_cell.length_c   1.000
_cell.angle_alpha   90.00
_cell.angle_beta   90.00
_cell.angle_gamma   90.00
#
_symmetry.space_group_name_H-M   'P 1'
#
loop_
_entity.id
_entity.type
_entity.pdbx_description
1 polymer ?
#
loop_
_entity_poly.entity_id
_entity_poly.type
_entity_poly.pdbx_seq_one_letter_code
_entity_poly.pdbx_strand_id
1 'polypeptide(L)'
;GPGIDSSARTILGSELAKMYERIASRIGTLTVPIFINFISAEGLGPTIALYESANMVVTVTTVYYDAEMIRNIILANFDALGDDELGVLIEEFPGHLLAGEVTRLIIQILIPEAKTNRTASAWMQYGLAEILAASSISQRYRLLVAQKSIESAVAKLASSNMLNSIFSEGYSSPAVFETATAQAYLMTAFLIKRSGNLEKGCRDMMRMIELVSKGGVFADVLNQVFKISEADFDKGWKESAYWALKQGAPYEW
;
A
#
# COMPACT_ATOMS: atom_id res chain seq x y z
N GLY A 1 -23.23 -0.16 7.74
CA GLY A 1 -24.47 -0.95 7.89
C GLY A 1 -25.07 -0.77 9.29
N PRO A 2 -26.18 -1.46 9.61
CA PRO A 2 -26.61 -1.65 11.00
C PRO A 2 -25.47 -2.34 11.78
N GLY A 3 -25.16 -1.89 13.00
CA GLY A 3 -24.09 -2.46 13.84
C GLY A 3 -22.89 -1.53 14.14
N ILE A 4 -22.90 -0.28 13.69
CA ILE A 4 -21.91 0.73 14.08
C ILE A 4 -22.63 1.85 14.82
N ASP A 5 -22.12 2.20 15.99
CA ASP A 5 -22.57 3.37 16.71
C ASP A 5 -22.37 4.66 15.88
N SER A 6 -23.28 5.60 16.04
CA SER A 6 -23.27 6.93 15.43
C SER A 6 -21.96 7.68 15.66
N SER A 7 -21.33 7.50 16.84
CA SER A 7 -20.04 8.07 17.19
C SER A 7 -18.90 7.55 16.29
N ALA A 8 -18.77 6.23 16.15
CA ALA A 8 -17.77 5.59 15.31
C ALA A 8 -17.92 5.96 13.82
N ARG A 9 -19.15 6.11 13.32
CA ARG A 9 -19.39 6.62 11.95
C ARG A 9 -18.86 8.03 11.75
N THR A 10 -19.03 8.89 12.76
CA THR A 10 -18.59 10.30 12.70
C THR A 10 -17.07 10.41 12.72
N ILE A 11 -16.42 9.60 13.56
CA ILE A 11 -14.95 9.50 13.63
C ILE A 11 -14.39 8.99 12.30
N LEU A 12 -14.91 7.87 11.79
CA LEU A 12 -14.49 7.32 10.49
C LEU A 12 -14.66 8.35 9.37
N GLY A 13 -15.79 9.06 9.34
CA GLY A 13 -16.05 10.08 8.32
C GLY A 13 -15.03 11.22 8.35
N SER A 14 -14.63 11.67 9.54
CA SER A 14 -13.59 12.70 9.72
C SER A 14 -12.21 12.20 9.29
N GLU A 15 -11.86 10.97 9.66
CA GLU A 15 -10.61 10.33 9.24
C GLU A 15 -10.54 10.17 7.72
N LEU A 16 -11.61 9.68 7.10
CA LEU A 16 -11.73 9.52 5.66
C LEU A 16 -11.62 10.84 4.91
N ALA A 17 -12.20 11.92 5.42
CA ALA A 17 -12.09 13.24 4.83
C ALA A 17 -10.63 13.72 4.81
N LYS A 18 -9.91 13.57 5.93
CA LYS A 18 -8.48 13.91 6.02
C LYS A 18 -7.60 13.04 5.13
N MET A 19 -7.86 11.72 5.09
CA MET A 19 -7.17 10.79 4.21
C MET A 19 -7.38 11.19 2.74
N TYR A 20 -8.62 11.45 2.35
CA TYR A 20 -8.97 11.85 1.00
C TYR A 20 -8.29 13.16 0.60
N GLU A 21 -8.33 14.19 1.46
CA GLU A 21 -7.65 15.47 1.19
C GLU A 21 -6.15 15.27 0.95
N ARG A 22 -5.49 14.50 1.83
CA ARG A 22 -4.07 14.17 1.70
C ARG A 22 -3.78 13.44 0.39
N ILE A 23 -4.53 12.38 0.07
CA ILE A 23 -4.33 11.57 -1.14
C ILE A 23 -4.59 12.43 -2.38
N ALA A 24 -5.72 13.13 -2.43
CA ALA A 24 -6.13 13.94 -3.58
C ALA A 24 -5.14 15.08 -3.88
N SER A 25 -4.53 15.66 -2.84
CA SER A 25 -3.46 16.66 -3.01
C SER A 25 -2.22 16.14 -3.75
N ARG A 26 -2.04 14.82 -3.84
CA ARG A 26 -0.86 14.17 -4.44
C ARG A 26 -1.15 13.49 -5.77
N ILE A 27 -2.34 12.92 -5.94
CA ILE A 27 -2.66 12.11 -7.12
C ILE A 27 -3.89 12.58 -7.90
N GLY A 28 -4.57 13.64 -7.44
CA GLY A 28 -5.71 14.25 -8.13
C GLY A 28 -7.02 14.10 -7.36
N THR A 29 -7.95 15.02 -7.62
CA THR A 29 -9.27 15.05 -7.01
C THR A 29 -10.27 14.21 -7.82
N LEU A 30 -11.16 13.51 -7.11
CA LEU A 30 -12.30 12.85 -7.72
C LEU A 30 -13.48 13.83 -7.85
N THR A 31 -14.23 13.65 -8.92
CA THR A 31 -15.52 14.31 -9.16
C THR A 31 -16.71 13.42 -8.76
N VAL A 32 -16.44 12.16 -8.42
CA VAL A 32 -17.43 11.15 -8.02
C VAL A 32 -17.23 10.75 -6.56
N PRO A 33 -18.32 10.46 -5.81
CA PRO A 33 -18.21 10.02 -4.43
C PRO A 33 -17.57 8.64 -4.32
N ILE A 34 -16.74 8.45 -3.29
CA ILE A 34 -16.22 7.14 -2.89
C ILE A 34 -17.23 6.48 -1.95
N PHE A 35 -17.61 5.25 -2.26
CA PHE A 35 -18.46 4.45 -1.38
C PHE A 35 -17.61 3.55 -0.50
N ILE A 36 -17.81 3.68 0.81
CA ILE A 36 -17.20 2.83 1.81
C ILE A 36 -18.29 2.01 2.49
N ASN A 37 -18.21 0.71 2.30
CA ASN A 37 -19.09 -0.24 2.95
C ASN A 37 -18.50 -0.61 4.29
N PHE A 38 -19.36 -0.66 5.30
CA PHE A 38 -18.96 -1.14 6.61
C PHE A 38 -19.83 -2.32 7.00
N ILE A 39 -19.16 -3.44 7.26
CA ILE A 39 -19.78 -4.74 7.51
C ILE A 39 -19.20 -5.40 8.76
N SER A 40 -19.90 -6.40 9.29
CA SER A 40 -19.37 -7.26 10.35
C SER A 40 -18.15 -8.04 9.85
N ALA A 41 -17.18 -8.30 10.72
CA ALA A 41 -16.03 -9.16 10.42
C ALA A 41 -16.44 -10.62 10.09
N GLU A 42 -17.65 -11.02 10.48
CA GLU A 42 -18.25 -12.32 10.13
C GLU A 42 -18.31 -12.49 8.61
N GLY A 43 -17.41 -13.31 8.06
CA GLY A 43 -17.34 -13.63 6.62
C GLY A 43 -16.11 -13.11 5.89
N LEU A 44 -15.34 -12.16 6.46
CA LEU A 44 -14.07 -11.67 5.88
C LEU A 44 -12.83 -12.02 6.71
N GLY A 45 -12.99 -12.65 7.88
CA GLY A 45 -11.86 -13.05 8.72
C GLY A 45 -11.12 -11.86 9.35
N PRO A 46 -9.78 -11.90 9.50
CA PRO A 46 -9.01 -10.84 10.18
C PRO A 46 -8.81 -9.57 9.34
N THR A 47 -9.55 -9.39 8.24
CA THR A 47 -9.42 -8.23 7.36
C THR A 47 -9.96 -6.97 8.04
N ILE A 48 -9.18 -5.89 8.04
CA ILE A 48 -9.60 -4.57 8.56
C ILE A 48 -10.25 -3.71 7.46
N ALA A 49 -9.58 -3.61 6.31
CA ALA A 49 -10.05 -2.90 5.13
C ALA A 49 -9.70 -3.70 3.85
N LEU A 50 -10.55 -3.63 2.84
CA LEU A 50 -10.37 -4.33 1.56
C LEU A 50 -10.96 -3.53 0.40
N TYR A 51 -10.16 -3.28 -0.63
CA TYR A 51 -10.61 -2.76 -1.91
C TYR A 51 -11.06 -3.89 -2.85
N GLU A 52 -12.36 -3.91 -3.14
CA GLU A 52 -12.99 -4.82 -4.08
C GLU A 52 -13.07 -4.20 -5.46
N SER A 53 -11.98 -4.30 -6.19
CA SER A 53 -11.83 -3.74 -7.54
C SER A 53 -12.95 -4.08 -8.55
N ALA A 54 -13.58 -5.26 -8.46
CA ALA A 54 -14.70 -5.64 -9.33
C ALA A 54 -15.87 -4.65 -9.20
N ASN A 55 -16.20 -4.31 -7.96
CA ASN A 55 -17.32 -3.45 -7.60
C ASN A 55 -16.91 -1.98 -7.39
N MET A 56 -15.60 -1.69 -7.38
CA MET A 56 -15.02 -0.38 -7.04
C MET A 56 -15.47 0.14 -5.67
N VAL A 57 -15.45 -0.74 -4.68
CA VAL A 57 -15.88 -0.47 -3.31
C VAL A 57 -14.74 -0.73 -2.35
N VAL A 58 -14.61 0.11 -1.32
CA VAL A 58 -13.78 -0.22 -0.15
C VAL A 58 -14.70 -0.74 0.95
N THR A 59 -14.38 -1.92 1.45
CA THR A 59 -15.08 -2.55 2.57
C THR A 59 -14.23 -2.44 3.81
N VAL A 60 -14.81 -1.93 4.90
CA VAL A 60 -14.20 -1.81 6.24
C VAL A 60 -14.97 -2.73 7.18
N THR A 61 -14.26 -3.49 8.00
CA THR A 61 -14.89 -4.41 8.94
C THR A 61 -15.00 -3.80 10.34
N THR A 62 -15.80 -4.43 11.20
CA THR A 62 -15.87 -4.09 12.63
C THR A 62 -14.52 -4.19 13.35
N VAL A 63 -13.53 -4.91 12.81
CA VAL A 63 -12.17 -5.02 13.38
C VAL A 63 -11.45 -3.66 13.42
N TYR A 64 -11.84 -2.71 12.57
CA TYR A 64 -11.21 -1.38 12.50
C TYR A 64 -11.11 -0.67 13.86
N TYR A 65 -12.02 -0.97 14.78
CA TYR A 65 -12.05 -0.39 16.14
C TYR A 65 -11.74 -1.40 17.26
N ASP A 66 -11.40 -2.63 16.93
CA ASP A 66 -11.13 -3.70 17.90
C ASP A 66 -9.63 -3.81 18.17
N ALA A 67 -9.15 -3.07 19.18
CA ALA A 67 -7.75 -3.00 19.54
C ALA A 67 -7.14 -4.37 19.91
N GLU A 68 -7.93 -5.28 20.52
CA GLU A 68 -7.45 -6.62 20.87
C GLU A 68 -7.27 -7.47 19.62
N MET A 69 -8.23 -7.43 18.70
CA MET A 69 -8.11 -8.13 17.42
C MET A 69 -6.97 -7.56 16.57
N ILE A 70 -6.81 -6.24 16.51
CA ILE A 70 -5.70 -5.56 15.82
C ILE A 70 -4.36 -6.01 16.41
N ARG A 71 -4.23 -6.02 17.74
CA ARG A 71 -3.03 -6.52 18.43
C ARG A 71 -2.72 -7.96 18.02
N ASN A 72 -3.72 -8.84 17.99
CA ASN A 72 -3.54 -10.24 17.60
C ASN A 72 -3.10 -10.38 16.13
N ILE A 73 -3.66 -9.58 15.22
CA ILE A 73 -3.25 -9.54 13.81
C ILE A 73 -1.78 -9.11 13.68
N ILE A 74 -1.39 -8.07 14.42
CA ILE A 74 -0.02 -7.55 14.41
C ILE A 74 0.96 -8.63 14.88
N LEU A 75 0.70 -9.20 16.06
CA LEU A 75 1.57 -10.19 16.72
C LEU A 75 1.62 -11.53 15.96
N ALA A 76 0.60 -11.87 15.20
CA ALA A 76 0.61 -13.05 14.33
C ALA A 76 1.69 -12.97 13.23
N ASN A 77 2.07 -11.76 12.80
CA ASN A 77 3.10 -11.58 11.75
C ASN A 77 4.46 -11.12 12.33
N PHE A 78 4.47 -10.35 13.41
CA PHE A 78 5.71 -9.88 14.04
C PHE A 78 5.52 -9.50 15.52
N ASP A 79 6.40 -10.03 16.36
CA ASP A 79 6.27 -10.07 17.83
C ASP A 79 7.41 -9.38 18.58
N ALA A 80 8.32 -8.70 17.88
CA ALA A 80 9.52 -8.09 18.47
C ALA A 80 9.45 -6.55 18.63
N LEU A 81 8.24 -5.95 18.53
CA LEU A 81 8.06 -4.53 18.82
C LEU A 81 8.01 -4.29 20.33
N GLY A 82 8.58 -3.16 20.78
CA GLY A 82 8.40 -2.72 22.18
C GLY A 82 6.95 -2.32 22.47
N ASP A 83 6.55 -2.32 23.74
CA ASP A 83 5.17 -2.02 24.15
C ASP A 83 4.69 -0.64 23.68
N ASP A 84 5.56 0.37 23.74
CA ASP A 84 5.26 1.73 23.27
C ASP A 84 5.03 1.77 21.75
N GLU A 85 5.90 1.12 20.97
CA GLU A 85 5.77 1.03 19.50
C GLU A 85 4.50 0.25 19.11
N LEU A 86 4.20 -0.83 19.85
CA LEU A 86 3.02 -1.66 19.62
C LEU A 86 1.72 -0.90 19.91
N GLY A 87 1.69 -0.09 20.98
CA GLY A 87 0.54 0.76 21.30
C GLY A 87 0.20 1.73 20.17
N VAL A 88 1.20 2.48 19.70
CA VAL A 88 1.03 3.43 18.57
C VAL A 88 0.62 2.70 17.29
N LEU A 89 1.22 1.53 17.01
CA LEU A 89 0.87 0.76 15.83
C LEU A 89 -0.59 0.26 15.88
N ILE A 90 -1.09 -0.18 17.03
CA ILE A 90 -2.50 -0.62 17.17
C ILE A 90 -3.47 0.52 16.80
N GLU A 91 -3.13 1.77 17.15
CA GLU A 91 -3.94 2.94 16.83
C GLU A 91 -3.85 3.35 15.36
N GLU A 92 -2.66 3.33 14.77
CA GLU A 92 -2.44 3.85 13.41
C GLU A 92 -2.69 2.82 12.29
N PHE A 93 -2.50 1.52 12.57
CA PHE A 93 -2.51 0.47 11.55
C PHE A 93 -3.84 0.36 10.78
N PRO A 94 -5.03 0.43 11.43
CA PRO A 94 -6.30 0.41 10.71
C PRO A 94 -6.43 1.56 9.69
N GLY A 95 -6.08 2.77 10.11
CA GLY A 95 -6.10 3.96 9.27
C GLY A 95 -5.10 3.87 8.12
N HIS A 96 -3.92 3.29 8.36
CA HIS A 96 -2.92 3.00 7.32
C HIS A 96 -3.48 2.07 6.24
N LEU A 97 -4.06 0.93 6.65
CA LEU A 97 -4.66 -0.03 5.73
C LEU A 97 -5.79 0.62 4.92
N LEU A 98 -6.71 1.31 5.58
CA LEU A 98 -7.82 2.00 4.92
C LEU A 98 -7.34 3.05 3.91
N ALA A 99 -6.33 3.85 4.26
CA ALA A 99 -5.75 4.82 3.35
C ALA A 99 -5.10 4.16 2.13
N GLY A 100 -4.47 3.00 2.30
CA GLY A 100 -3.95 2.20 1.19
C GLY A 100 -5.06 1.74 0.23
N GLU A 101 -6.14 1.18 0.78
CA GLU A 101 -7.30 0.73 -0.01
C GLU A 101 -7.99 1.87 -0.76
N VAL A 102 -8.21 3.01 -0.09
CA VAL A 102 -8.79 4.22 -0.69
C VAL A 102 -7.89 4.77 -1.79
N THR A 103 -6.57 4.78 -1.59
CA THR A 103 -5.63 5.22 -2.62
C THR A 103 -5.74 4.37 -3.87
N ARG A 104 -5.78 3.04 -3.75
CA ARG A 104 -5.91 2.13 -4.89
C ARG A 104 -7.23 2.35 -5.65
N LEU A 105 -8.32 2.55 -4.92
CA LEU A 105 -9.60 2.94 -5.53
C LEU A 105 -9.48 4.23 -6.34
N ILE A 106 -8.89 5.29 -5.77
CA ILE A 106 -8.72 6.59 -6.44
C ILE A 106 -7.88 6.43 -7.71
N ILE A 107 -6.76 5.69 -7.64
CA ILE A 107 -5.91 5.41 -8.80
C ILE A 107 -6.73 4.74 -9.91
N GLN A 108 -7.55 3.74 -9.60
CA GLN A 108 -8.34 3.02 -10.61
C GLN A 108 -9.54 3.81 -11.14
N ILE A 109 -10.03 4.82 -10.40
CA ILE A 109 -11.02 5.77 -10.93
C ILE A 109 -10.35 6.73 -11.92
N LEU A 110 -9.17 7.26 -11.57
CA LEU A 110 -8.43 8.23 -12.40
C LEU A 110 -7.76 7.57 -13.62
N ILE A 111 -7.37 6.30 -13.49
CA ILE A 111 -6.71 5.50 -14.52
C ILE A 111 -7.46 4.16 -14.63
N PRO A 112 -8.60 4.11 -15.34
CA PRO A 112 -9.39 2.89 -15.47
C PRO A 112 -8.63 1.69 -16.05
N GLU A 113 -7.65 1.94 -16.93
CA GLU A 113 -6.79 0.89 -17.50
C GLU A 113 -5.95 0.16 -16.43
N ALA A 114 -5.66 0.82 -15.31
CA ALA A 114 -4.93 0.21 -14.20
C ALA A 114 -5.76 -0.90 -13.49
N LYS A 115 -7.10 -0.85 -13.61
CA LYS A 115 -8.00 -1.91 -13.14
C LYS A 115 -7.94 -3.15 -14.03
N THR A 116 -7.86 -2.97 -15.34
CA THR A 116 -7.89 -4.07 -16.33
C THR A 116 -6.52 -4.68 -16.56
N ASN A 117 -5.45 -3.88 -16.52
CA ASN A 117 -4.08 -4.30 -16.84
C ASN A 117 -3.21 -4.42 -15.59
N ARG A 118 -3.71 -5.11 -14.55
CA ARG A 118 -3.03 -5.25 -13.25
C ARG A 118 -1.69 -5.96 -13.34
N THR A 119 -1.56 -6.91 -14.25
CA THR A 119 -0.31 -7.63 -14.50
C THR A 119 0.82 -6.72 -14.97
N ALA A 120 0.51 -5.49 -15.41
CA ALA A 120 1.49 -4.49 -15.82
C ALA A 120 1.81 -3.47 -14.70
N SER A 121 0.81 -3.07 -13.89
CA SER A 121 0.96 -1.92 -12.98
C SER A 121 0.61 -2.17 -11.51
N ALA A 122 0.25 -3.38 -11.09
CA ALA A 122 -0.22 -3.63 -9.72
C ALA A 122 0.80 -3.19 -8.66
N TRP A 123 2.08 -3.55 -8.78
CA TRP A 123 3.08 -3.18 -7.78
C TRP A 123 3.20 -1.66 -7.62
N MET A 124 3.03 -0.89 -8.70
CA MET A 124 3.07 0.57 -8.66
C MET A 124 1.87 1.15 -7.90
N GLN A 125 0.69 0.54 -8.08
CA GLN A 125 -0.52 0.93 -7.36
C GLN A 125 -0.38 0.66 -5.85
N TYR A 126 0.10 -0.52 -5.47
CA TYR A 126 0.35 -0.86 -4.07
C TYR A 126 1.44 0.02 -3.47
N GLY A 127 2.57 0.20 -4.16
CA GLY A 127 3.67 1.01 -3.64
C GLY A 127 3.32 2.49 -3.47
N LEU A 128 2.56 3.08 -4.39
CA LEU A 128 2.07 4.45 -4.25
C LEU A 128 1.02 4.56 -3.13
N ALA A 129 0.15 3.56 -2.97
CA ALA A 129 -0.78 3.48 -1.85
C ALA A 129 -0.08 3.48 -0.49
N GLU A 130 1.00 2.72 -0.39
CA GLU A 130 1.83 2.66 0.82
C GLU A 130 2.49 4.01 1.16
N ILE A 131 2.99 4.73 0.15
CA ILE A 131 3.53 6.09 0.32
C ILE A 131 2.44 7.06 0.82
N LEU A 132 1.24 6.99 0.26
CA LEU A 132 0.15 7.92 0.54
C LEU A 132 -0.66 7.58 1.80
N ALA A 133 -0.53 6.35 2.32
CA ALA A 133 -1.08 5.95 3.60
C ALA A 133 -0.39 6.69 4.77
N ALA A 134 0.89 7.02 4.62
CA ALA A 134 1.64 7.99 5.43
C ALA A 134 1.72 7.70 6.95
N SER A 135 1.70 6.44 7.39
CA SER A 135 2.04 6.04 8.77
C SER A 135 3.45 5.45 8.82
N SER A 136 4.37 6.13 9.51
CA SER A 136 5.77 5.68 9.63
C SER A 136 5.90 4.40 10.47
N ILE A 137 5.12 4.27 11.54
CA ILE A 137 5.13 3.07 12.40
C ILE A 137 4.59 1.85 11.65
N SER A 138 3.53 2.03 10.85
CA SER A 138 2.97 0.96 10.02
C SER A 138 3.95 0.52 8.94
N GLN A 139 4.67 1.47 8.33
CA GLN A 139 5.73 1.14 7.37
C GLN A 139 6.89 0.42 8.03
N ARG A 140 7.34 0.88 9.21
CA ARG A 140 8.37 0.21 9.99
C ARG A 140 7.98 -1.23 10.29
N TYR A 141 6.78 -1.47 10.81
CA TYR A 141 6.25 -2.81 11.06
C TYR A 141 6.29 -3.69 9.80
N ARG A 142 5.81 -3.17 8.67
CA ARG A 142 5.81 -3.89 7.39
C ARG A 142 7.22 -4.26 6.90
N LEU A 143 8.18 -3.35 7.03
CA LEU A 143 9.58 -3.61 6.69
C LEU A 143 10.19 -4.69 7.58
N LEU A 144 9.87 -4.70 8.88
CA LEU A 144 10.33 -5.72 9.82
C LEU A 144 9.73 -7.10 9.54
N VAL A 145 8.42 -7.18 9.22
CA VAL A 145 7.76 -8.42 8.76
C VAL A 145 8.44 -8.96 7.49
N ALA A 146 8.71 -8.08 6.52
CA ALA A 146 9.37 -8.44 5.28
C ALA A 146 10.81 -8.94 5.51
N GLN A 147 11.57 -8.27 6.38
CA GLN A 147 12.91 -8.71 6.77
C GLN A 147 12.88 -10.12 7.39
N LYS A 148 12.01 -10.34 8.40
CA LYS A 148 11.85 -11.65 9.06
C LYS A 148 11.49 -12.74 8.06
N SER A 149 10.62 -12.44 7.10
CA SER A 149 10.19 -13.38 6.05
C SER A 149 11.31 -13.72 5.06
N ILE A 150 12.18 -12.76 4.75
CA ILE A 150 13.35 -12.97 3.88
C ILE A 150 14.45 -13.76 4.61
N GLU A 151 14.76 -13.41 5.86
CA GLU A 151 15.77 -14.10 6.67
C GLU A 151 15.39 -15.56 6.96
N SER A 152 14.11 -15.84 7.15
CA SER A 152 13.57 -17.20 7.31
C SER A 152 13.32 -17.95 6.00
N ALA A 153 13.68 -17.37 4.85
CA ALA A 153 13.48 -17.92 3.50
C ALA A 153 12.02 -18.26 3.14
N VAL A 154 11.04 -17.70 3.86
CA VAL A 154 9.61 -17.80 3.54
C VAL A 154 9.26 -16.98 2.29
N ALA A 155 9.92 -15.84 2.11
CA ALA A 155 9.79 -14.96 0.95
C ALA A 155 11.17 -14.51 0.43
N LYS A 156 11.19 -13.89 -0.76
CA LYS A 156 12.42 -13.42 -1.41
C LYS A 156 12.20 -12.05 -2.05
N LEU A 157 13.31 -11.37 -2.34
CA LEU A 157 13.27 -10.22 -3.23
C LEU A 157 12.81 -10.67 -4.63
N ALA A 158 11.77 -10.01 -5.13
CA ALA A 158 11.06 -10.34 -6.36
C ALA A 158 11.33 -9.28 -7.43
N SER A 159 11.20 -9.67 -8.70
CA SER A 159 11.18 -8.70 -9.81
C SER A 159 9.85 -7.96 -9.87
N SER A 160 9.80 -6.84 -10.60
CA SER A 160 8.56 -6.08 -10.88
C SER A 160 7.45 -6.97 -11.43
N ASN A 161 7.76 -7.85 -12.38
CA ASN A 161 6.80 -8.80 -12.97
C ASN A 161 6.29 -9.82 -11.95
N MET A 162 7.17 -10.34 -11.08
CA MET A 162 6.78 -11.27 -10.03
C MET A 162 5.88 -10.59 -9.00
N LEU A 163 6.16 -9.34 -8.61
CA LEU A 163 5.28 -8.56 -7.73
C LEU A 163 3.89 -8.34 -8.37
N ASN A 164 3.86 -7.99 -9.66
CA ASN A 164 2.59 -7.87 -10.39
C ASN A 164 1.78 -9.17 -10.38
N SER A 165 2.45 -10.32 -10.57
CA SER A 165 1.82 -11.64 -10.45
C SER A 165 1.26 -11.88 -9.04
N ILE A 166 2.06 -11.68 -7.98
CA ILE A 166 1.62 -11.83 -6.58
C ILE A 166 0.35 -11.03 -6.30
N PHE A 167 0.32 -9.77 -6.75
CA PHE A 167 -0.83 -8.89 -6.53
C PHE A 167 -2.03 -9.18 -7.43
N SER A 168 -1.85 -9.91 -8.53
CA SER A 168 -2.90 -10.22 -9.51
C SER A 168 -3.49 -11.62 -9.36
N GLU A 169 -2.72 -12.58 -8.85
CA GLU A 169 -3.09 -14.02 -8.84
C GLU A 169 -4.03 -14.43 -7.70
N GLY A 170 -4.47 -13.49 -6.86
CA GLY A 170 -5.56 -13.68 -5.89
C GLY A 170 -5.25 -14.61 -4.72
N TYR A 171 -4.23 -15.46 -4.81
CA TYR A 171 -3.75 -16.29 -3.71
C TYR A 171 -2.23 -16.16 -3.54
N SER A 172 -1.82 -15.64 -2.39
CA SER A 172 -0.46 -15.62 -1.90
C SER A 172 -0.51 -15.81 -0.39
N SER A 173 0.49 -16.47 0.20
CA SER A 173 0.53 -16.54 1.66
C SER A 173 0.65 -15.13 2.25
N PRO A 174 0.10 -14.87 3.46
CA PRO A 174 0.18 -13.55 4.08
C PRO A 174 1.61 -12.99 4.15
N ALA A 175 2.58 -13.83 4.51
CA ALA A 175 4.00 -13.44 4.55
C ALA A 175 4.54 -13.03 3.17
N VAL A 176 4.19 -13.75 2.10
CA VAL A 176 4.60 -13.38 0.73
C VAL A 176 3.95 -12.07 0.30
N PHE A 177 2.68 -11.87 0.62
CA PHE A 177 1.95 -10.65 0.29
C PHE A 177 2.47 -9.42 1.04
N GLU A 178 2.73 -9.52 2.34
CA GLU A 178 3.33 -8.44 3.13
C GLU A 178 4.74 -8.11 2.64
N THR A 179 5.55 -9.14 2.32
CA THR A 179 6.90 -8.93 1.76
C THR A 179 6.84 -8.28 0.37
N ALA A 180 5.86 -8.64 -0.46
CA ALA A 180 5.65 -8.02 -1.76
C ALA A 180 5.22 -6.55 -1.62
N THR A 181 4.35 -6.25 -0.65
CA THR A 181 3.88 -4.89 -0.36
C THR A 181 5.01 -4.00 0.14
N ALA A 182 5.88 -4.52 1.03
CA ALA A 182 7.09 -3.84 1.46
C ALA A 182 8.04 -3.51 0.29
N GLN A 183 8.24 -4.47 -0.63
CA GLN A 183 9.06 -4.25 -1.81
C GLN A 183 8.45 -3.22 -2.77
N ALA A 184 7.14 -3.26 -2.99
CA ALA A 184 6.42 -2.28 -3.80
C ALA A 184 6.59 -0.86 -3.24
N TYR A 185 6.48 -0.71 -1.91
CA TYR A 185 6.79 0.54 -1.21
C TYR A 185 8.23 0.99 -1.48
N LEU A 186 9.24 0.13 -1.28
CA LEU A 186 10.65 0.48 -1.47
C LEU A 186 10.99 0.86 -2.91
N MET A 187 10.46 0.12 -3.88
CA MET A 187 10.60 0.43 -5.32
C MET A 187 10.00 1.79 -5.66
N THR A 188 8.82 2.10 -5.11
CA THR A 188 8.15 3.38 -5.34
C THR A 188 8.88 4.53 -4.63
N ALA A 189 9.32 4.33 -3.39
CA ALA A 189 10.08 5.32 -2.63
C ALA A 189 11.40 5.68 -3.32
N PHE A 190 12.10 4.69 -3.88
CA PHE A 190 13.31 4.91 -4.67
C PHE A 190 13.06 5.84 -5.86
N LEU A 191 11.98 5.59 -6.61
CA LEU A 191 11.60 6.42 -7.77
C LEU A 191 11.17 7.83 -7.34
N ILE A 192 10.36 7.94 -6.28
CA ILE A 192 9.93 9.24 -5.75
C ILE A 192 11.12 10.09 -5.30
N LYS A 193 12.09 9.49 -4.59
CA LYS A 193 13.30 10.20 -4.18
C LYS A 193 14.10 10.72 -5.38
N ARG A 194 14.14 9.95 -6.47
CA ARG A 194 14.79 10.38 -7.72
C ARG A 194 14.10 11.59 -8.36
N SER A 195 12.79 11.76 -8.17
CA SER A 195 12.07 12.96 -8.63
C SER A 195 12.40 14.22 -7.81
N GLY A 196 13.00 14.06 -6.62
CA GLY A 196 13.54 15.13 -5.77
C GLY A 196 12.56 15.74 -4.77
N ASN A 197 11.27 15.39 -4.83
CA ASN A 197 10.29 15.67 -3.78
C ASN A 197 9.07 14.76 -3.90
N LEU A 198 8.37 14.57 -2.79
CA LEU A 198 7.20 13.69 -2.69
C LEU A 198 6.10 14.02 -3.69
N GLU A 199 5.74 15.30 -3.84
CA GLU A 199 4.60 15.70 -4.67
C GLU A 199 4.85 15.43 -6.16
N LYS A 200 6.03 15.82 -6.65
CA LYS A 200 6.45 15.52 -8.02
C LYS A 200 6.59 14.01 -8.21
N GLY A 201 7.19 13.30 -7.27
CA GLY A 201 7.33 11.85 -7.33
C GLY A 201 5.99 11.13 -7.44
N CYS A 202 4.97 11.53 -6.66
CA CYS A 202 3.62 10.97 -6.76
C CYS A 202 2.98 11.22 -8.13
N ARG A 203 3.15 12.42 -8.71
CA ARG A 203 2.69 12.72 -10.07
C ARG A 203 3.42 11.91 -11.14
N ASP A 204 4.73 11.77 -11.01
CA ASP A 204 5.56 10.96 -11.91
C ASP A 204 5.15 9.49 -11.83
N MET A 205 4.89 8.98 -10.62
CA MET A 205 4.36 7.62 -10.41
C MET A 205 2.97 7.44 -11.03
N MET A 206 2.04 8.39 -10.86
CA MET A 206 0.73 8.35 -11.51
C MET A 206 0.87 8.32 -13.04
N ARG A 207 1.77 9.12 -13.60
CA ARG A 207 2.05 9.14 -15.04
C ARG A 207 2.64 7.81 -15.52
N MET A 208 3.53 7.21 -14.74
CA MET A 208 4.09 5.89 -15.04
C MET A 208 3.01 4.79 -15.01
N ILE A 209 2.16 4.77 -13.99
CA ILE A 209 1.01 3.85 -13.87
C ILE A 209 0.13 3.97 -15.11
N GLU A 210 -0.20 5.20 -15.53
CA GLU A 210 -1.03 5.46 -16.71
C GLU A 210 -0.41 4.90 -17.99
N LEU A 211 0.85 5.23 -18.26
CA LEU A 211 1.55 4.83 -19.48
C LEU A 211 1.74 3.32 -19.57
N VAL A 212 2.13 2.66 -18.48
CA VAL A 212 2.29 1.20 -18.43
C VAL A 212 0.93 0.51 -18.54
N SER A 213 -0.10 1.02 -17.85
CA SER A 213 -1.44 0.44 -17.95
C SER A 213 -2.05 0.58 -19.34
N LYS A 214 -1.64 1.58 -20.14
CA LYS A 214 -2.03 1.73 -21.56
C LYS A 214 -1.21 0.87 -22.53
N GLY A 215 -0.36 -0.03 -22.02
CA GLY A 215 0.43 -0.97 -22.82
C GLY A 215 1.85 -0.49 -23.16
N GLY A 216 2.32 0.59 -22.54
CA GLY A 216 3.70 1.03 -22.68
C GLY A 216 4.68 0.00 -22.10
N VAL A 217 5.78 -0.24 -22.80
CA VAL A 217 6.86 -1.13 -22.33
C VAL A 217 7.50 -0.52 -21.07
N PHE A 218 7.58 -1.31 -20.01
CA PHE A 218 8.06 -0.85 -18.69
C PHE A 218 9.39 -0.10 -18.75
N ALA A 219 10.40 -0.66 -19.42
CA ALA A 219 11.72 -0.05 -19.55
C ALA A 219 11.68 1.33 -20.22
N ASP A 220 10.89 1.46 -21.29
CA ASP A 220 10.76 2.71 -22.05
C ASP A 220 10.04 3.78 -21.23
N VAL A 221 8.95 3.40 -20.56
CA VAL A 221 8.20 4.32 -19.68
C VAL A 221 9.05 4.75 -18.49
N LEU A 222 9.76 3.81 -17.86
CA LEU A 222 10.66 4.09 -16.74
C LEU A 222 11.74 5.10 -17.14
N ASN A 223 12.34 4.91 -18.31
CA ASN A 223 13.30 5.88 -18.85
C ASN A 223 12.64 7.22 -19.17
N GLN A 224 11.47 7.20 -19.79
CA GLN A 224 10.73 8.41 -20.16
C GLN A 224 10.43 9.27 -18.93
N VAL A 225 9.92 8.68 -17.85
CA VAL A 225 9.46 9.38 -16.65
C VAL A 225 10.60 9.69 -15.69
N PHE A 226 11.39 8.68 -15.30
CA PHE A 226 12.39 8.79 -14.23
C PHE A 226 13.84 8.90 -14.72
N LYS A 227 14.06 8.89 -16.04
CA LYS A 227 15.40 9.02 -16.65
C LYS A 227 16.38 7.99 -16.09
N ILE A 228 15.94 6.75 -15.98
CA ILE A 228 16.73 5.62 -15.47
C ILE A 228 16.52 4.40 -16.37
N SER A 229 17.54 3.55 -16.50
CA SER A 229 17.39 2.25 -17.15
C SER A 229 16.72 1.24 -16.22
N GLU A 230 16.10 0.19 -16.76
CA GLU A 230 15.53 -0.89 -15.95
C GLU A 230 16.60 -1.62 -15.12
N ALA A 231 17.80 -1.81 -15.69
CA ALA A 231 18.91 -2.44 -14.98
C ALA A 231 19.40 -1.61 -13.78
N ASP A 232 19.55 -0.30 -13.96
CA ASP A 232 19.95 0.60 -12.87
C ASP A 232 18.86 0.72 -11.81
N PHE A 233 17.59 0.68 -12.22
CA PHE A 233 16.47 0.63 -11.30
C PHE A 233 16.50 -0.65 -10.46
N ASP A 234 16.55 -1.83 -11.10
CA ASP A 234 16.52 -3.12 -10.42
C ASP A 234 17.68 -3.27 -9.43
N LYS A 235 18.87 -2.80 -9.80
CA LYS A 235 20.03 -2.75 -8.89
C LYS A 235 19.83 -1.73 -7.77
N GLY A 236 19.44 -0.50 -8.11
CA GLY A 236 19.39 0.62 -7.17
C GLY A 236 18.34 0.48 -6.07
N TRP A 237 17.15 -0.03 -6.41
CA TRP A 237 16.11 -0.25 -5.40
C TRP A 237 16.49 -1.39 -4.46
N LYS A 238 17.14 -2.47 -4.95
CA LYS A 238 17.58 -3.60 -4.12
C LYS A 238 18.69 -3.21 -3.14
N GLU A 239 19.65 -2.41 -3.60
CA GLU A 239 20.69 -1.85 -2.72
C GLU A 239 20.08 -0.96 -1.63
N SER A 240 19.07 -0.16 -1.99
CA SER A 240 18.32 0.68 -1.03
C SER A 240 17.48 -0.16 -0.05
N ALA A 241 16.86 -1.23 -0.56
CA ALA A 241 16.04 -2.15 0.23
C ALA A 241 16.84 -2.88 1.30
N TYR A 242 18.09 -3.25 1.02
CA TYR A 242 18.94 -3.95 1.99
C TYR A 242 19.09 -3.17 3.30
N TRP A 243 19.28 -1.86 3.22
CA TRP A 243 19.40 -1.00 4.40
C TRP A 243 18.05 -0.73 5.08
N ALA A 244 17.02 -0.40 4.29
CA ALA A 244 15.70 -0.09 4.82
C ALA A 244 15.05 -1.30 5.51
N LEU A 245 15.15 -2.49 4.92
CA LEU A 245 14.65 -3.74 5.50
C LEU A 245 15.40 -4.06 6.79
N LYS A 246 16.74 -4.03 6.78
CA LYS A 246 17.55 -4.38 7.94
C LYS A 246 17.31 -3.50 9.17
N GLN A 247 17.01 -2.22 8.95
CA GLN A 247 16.81 -1.24 10.02
C GLN A 247 15.33 -1.07 10.40
N GLY A 248 14.40 -1.59 9.59
CA GLY A 248 12.98 -1.24 9.68
C GLY A 248 12.76 0.27 9.57
N ALA A 249 13.62 0.96 8.82
CA ALA A 249 13.60 2.41 8.67
C ALA A 249 12.92 2.75 7.34
N PRO A 250 11.76 3.45 7.35
CA PRO A 250 11.12 3.94 6.13
C PRO A 250 12.10 4.78 5.31
N TYR A 251 11.95 4.73 4.00
CA TYR A 251 12.82 5.48 3.11
C TYR A 251 12.41 6.97 3.13
N GLU A 252 13.28 7.82 3.65
CA GLU A 252 13.06 9.27 3.69
C GLU A 252 13.42 9.92 2.34
N TRP A 253 12.50 10.76 1.85
CA TRP A 253 12.56 11.48 0.58
C TRP A 253 13.20 12.86 0.72
#